data_AF-A0A8J3ZHK6-F1
#
_entry.id   AF-A0A8J3ZHK6-F1
#
_cell.length_a   1.000
_cell.length_b   1.000
_cell.length_c   1.000
_cell.angle_alpha   90.00
_cell.angle_beta   90.00
_cell.angle_gamma   90.00
#
_symmetry.space_group_name_H-M   'P 1'
#
loop_
_entity.id
_entity.type
_entity.pdbx_description
1 polymer ?
#
loop_
_entity_poly.entity_id
_entity_poly.type
_entity_poly.pdbx_seq_one_letter_code
_entity_poly.pdbx_strand_id
1 'polypeptide(L)'
;MGHIIDEIEHGTRTVNGIDVTIRELVWNDLGRSFEVHRVDTGEDLTEDGCFDTLPTDEQIADPLADRQPDWWICRGCGTRIDARTGADLIVEHVRDGDPVDGAGNPIGGPR
;
A
#
# COMPACT_ATOMS: atom_id res chain seq x y z
N MET A 1 -20.56 24.45 -6.10
CA MET A 1 -19.75 23.35 -5.53
C MET A 1 -20.60 22.64 -4.50
N GLY A 2 -20.80 21.34 -4.66
CA GLY A 2 -21.32 20.50 -3.57
C GLY A 2 -20.29 20.45 -2.43
N HIS A 3 -20.76 20.20 -1.21
CA HIS A 3 -19.88 19.92 -0.08
C HIS A 3 -20.26 18.57 0.52
N ILE A 4 -19.28 17.91 1.12
CA ILE A 4 -19.46 16.65 1.83
C ILE A 4 -20.27 16.95 3.10
N ILE A 5 -21.35 16.20 3.29
CA ILE A 5 -22.24 16.31 4.46
C ILE A 5 -22.11 15.12 5.41
N ASP A 6 -21.58 14.00 4.92
CA ASP A 6 -21.32 12.81 5.73
C ASP A 6 -20.23 11.94 5.09
N GLU A 7 -19.56 11.15 5.93
CA GLU A 7 -18.46 10.28 5.53
C GLU A 7 -18.60 8.92 6.24
N ILE A 8 -18.82 7.86 5.46
CA ILE A 8 -19.18 6.54 5.97
C ILE A 8 -18.05 5.55 5.63
N GLU A 9 -17.48 4.92 6.65
CA GLU A 9 -16.46 3.89 6.48
C GLU A 9 -17.11 2.51 6.25
N HIS A 10 -16.73 1.84 5.16
CA HIS A 10 -17.25 0.50 4.79
C HIS A 10 -16.38 -0.65 5.31
N GLY A 11 -15.37 -0.34 6.11
CA GLY A 11 -14.42 -1.30 6.69
C GLY A 11 -13.26 -1.66 5.75
N THR A 12 -12.51 -2.68 6.16
CA THR A 12 -11.28 -3.13 5.50
C THR A 12 -11.52 -4.28 4.54
N ARG A 13 -10.83 -4.25 3.39
CA ARG A 13 -10.84 -5.27 2.35
C ARG A 13 -9.42 -5.55 1.87
N THR A 14 -9.08 -6.83 1.67
CA THR A 14 -7.76 -7.22 1.15
C THR A 14 -7.83 -7.39 -0.36
N VAL A 15 -7.06 -6.60 -1.11
CA VAL A 15 -6.97 -6.63 -2.59
C VAL A 15 -5.51 -6.78 -2.99
N ASN A 16 -5.19 -7.79 -3.81
CA ASN A 16 -3.80 -8.12 -4.19
C ASN A 16 -2.84 -8.29 -2.98
N GLY A 17 -3.36 -8.74 -1.83
CA GLY A 17 -2.58 -8.89 -0.60
C GLY A 17 -2.28 -7.57 0.13
N ILE A 18 -2.86 -6.47 -0.30
CA ILE A 18 -2.79 -5.15 0.35
C ILE A 18 -4.15 -4.86 1.00
N ASP A 19 -4.14 -4.49 2.28
CA ASP A 19 -5.35 -4.08 2.98
C ASP A 19 -5.70 -2.64 2.62
N VAL A 20 -6.95 -2.43 2.21
CA VAL A 20 -7.51 -1.13 1.87
C VAL A 20 -8.79 -0.87 2.66
N THR A 21 -9.10 0.40 2.89
CA THR A 21 -10.32 0.91 3.51
C THR A 21 -11.10 1.70 2.48
N ILE A 22 -12.42 1.46 2.40
CA ILE A 22 -13.30 2.18 1.48
C ILE A 22 -14.13 3.18 2.28
N ARG A 23 -14.12 4.44 1.83
CA ARG A 23 -14.85 5.54 2.44
C ARG A 23 -15.88 6.08 1.45
N GLU A 24 -17.15 6.05 1.83
CA GLU A 24 -18.22 6.70 1.08
C GLU A 24 -18.33 8.16 1.52
N LEU A 25 -18.26 9.07 0.55
CA LEU A 25 -18.52 10.49 0.70
C LEU A 25 -19.95 10.78 0.26
N VAL A 26 -20.76 11.33 1.18
CA VAL A 26 -22.13 11.75 0.89
C VAL A 26 -22.12 13.25 0.63
N TRP A 27 -22.62 13.65 -0.53
CA TRP A 27 -22.65 15.04 -0.98
C TRP A 27 -24.02 15.67 -0.69
N ASN A 28 -24.03 17.00 -0.47
CA ASN A 28 -25.24 17.75 -0.15
C ASN A 28 -26.30 17.77 -1.26
N ASP A 29 -25.94 17.39 -2.48
CA ASP A 29 -26.82 17.32 -3.66
C ASP A 29 -27.35 15.91 -3.95
N LEU A 30 -27.30 15.02 -2.94
CA LEU A 30 -27.65 13.60 -3.03
C LEU A 30 -26.65 12.76 -3.85
N GLY A 31 -25.53 13.35 -4.30
CA GLY A 31 -24.41 12.62 -4.88
C GLY A 31 -23.72 11.72 -3.86
N ARG A 32 -23.08 10.66 -4.35
CA ARG A 32 -22.22 9.77 -3.57
C ARG A 32 -20.94 9.51 -4.35
N SER A 33 -19.82 9.45 -3.65
CA SER A 33 -18.57 9.00 -4.21
C SER A 33 -17.83 8.13 -3.22
N PHE A 34 -16.87 7.34 -3.70
CA PHE A 34 -16.12 6.40 -2.89
C PHE A 34 -14.63 6.65 -3.07
N GLU A 35 -13.95 6.87 -1.96
CA GLU A 35 -12.51 6.91 -1.87
C GLU A 35 -11.96 5.58 -1.39
N VAL A 36 -10.75 5.25 -1.83
CA VAL A 36 -10.06 4.02 -1.42
C VAL A 36 -8.70 4.40 -0.85
N HIS A 37 -8.49 4.04 0.42
CA HIS A 37 -7.26 4.36 1.15
C HIS A 37 -6.52 3.09 1.51
N ARG A 38 -5.19 3.07 1.35
CA ARG A 38 -4.35 1.97 1.84
C ARG A 38 -4.26 2.00 3.35
N VAL A 39 -4.37 0.85 4.00
CA VAL A 39 -4.27 0.74 5.46
C VAL A 39 -2.83 0.87 5.96
N ASP A 40 -1.87 0.35 5.20
CA ASP A 40 -0.47 0.31 5.61
C ASP A 40 0.25 1.67 5.47
N THR A 41 -0.11 2.46 4.47
CA THR A 41 0.51 3.76 4.18
C THR A 41 -0.40 4.96 4.43
N GLY A 42 -1.71 4.77 4.50
CA GLY A 42 -2.69 5.87 4.51
C GLY A 42 -2.83 6.59 3.17
N GLU A 43 -2.27 6.03 2.09
CA GLU A 43 -2.31 6.61 0.75
C GLU A 43 -3.72 6.56 0.15
N ASP A 44 -4.18 7.70 -0.38
CA ASP A 44 -5.42 7.80 -1.16
C ASP A 44 -5.18 7.31 -2.60
N LEU A 45 -5.76 6.17 -2.94
CA LEU A 45 -5.67 5.58 -4.28
C LEU A 45 -6.60 6.28 -5.30
N THR A 46 -7.43 7.20 -4.83
CA THR A 46 -8.46 7.92 -5.57
C THR A 46 -8.22 9.44 -5.59
N GLU A 47 -7.01 9.92 -5.28
CA GLU A 47 -6.66 11.35 -5.31
C GLU A 47 -6.97 12.00 -6.67
N ASP A 48 -6.75 11.27 -7.76
CA ASP A 48 -7.02 11.72 -9.14
C ASP A 48 -8.50 11.59 -9.57
N GLY A 49 -9.35 10.97 -8.74
CA GLY A 49 -10.76 10.76 -9.02
C GLY A 49 -11.39 9.67 -8.16
N CYS A 50 -12.49 10.00 -7.50
CA CYS A 50 -13.30 9.05 -6.73
C CYS A 50 -14.17 8.17 -7.64
N PHE A 51 -14.60 7.02 -7.13
CA PHE A 51 -15.60 6.19 -7.80
C PHE A 51 -17.02 6.70 -7.52
N ASP A 52 -17.91 6.67 -8.53
CA ASP A 52 -19.33 7.04 -8.34
C ASP A 52 -20.16 5.95 -7.62
N THR A 53 -19.62 4.73 -7.55
CA THR A 53 -20.26 3.56 -6.92
C THR A 53 -19.23 2.76 -6.12
N LEU A 54 -19.68 1.92 -5.21
CA LEU A 54 -18.80 1.08 -4.40
C LEU A 54 -17.90 0.23 -5.31
N PRO A 55 -16.57 0.42 -5.27
CA PRO A 55 -15.67 -0.20 -6.24
C PRO A 55 -15.52 -1.71 -6.00
N THR A 56 -15.32 -2.45 -7.10
CA THR A 56 -14.99 -3.88 -7.05
C THR A 56 -13.51 -4.11 -6.75
N ASP A 57 -13.13 -5.33 -6.37
CA ASP A 57 -11.71 -5.70 -6.19
C ASP A 57 -10.89 -5.43 -7.46
N GLU A 58 -11.46 -5.69 -8.63
CA GLU A 58 -10.80 -5.48 -9.91
C GLU A 58 -10.55 -3.99 -10.17
N GLN A 59 -11.51 -3.11 -9.85
CA GLN A 59 -11.36 -1.66 -9.98
C GLN A 59 -10.37 -1.07 -8.98
N ILE A 60 -10.23 -1.69 -7.80
CA ILE A 60 -9.22 -1.32 -6.79
C ILE A 60 -7.84 -1.84 -7.20
N ALA A 61 -7.78 -3.00 -7.86
CA ALA A 61 -6.53 -3.64 -8.26
C ALA A 61 -5.74 -2.79 -9.27
N ASP A 62 -6.41 -2.05 -10.16
CA ASP A 62 -5.77 -1.19 -11.16
C ASP A 62 -4.91 -0.07 -10.53
N PRO A 63 -5.45 0.86 -9.71
CA PRO A 63 -4.64 1.90 -9.07
C PRO A 63 -3.61 1.31 -8.09
N LEU A 64 -3.90 0.14 -7.49
CA LEU A 64 -2.91 -0.61 -6.72
C LEU A 64 -1.77 -1.13 -7.58
N ALA A 65 -1.99 -1.59 -8.82
CA ALA A 65 -0.92 -2.09 -9.69
C ALA A 65 0.07 -1.00 -10.09
N ASP A 66 -0.43 0.20 -10.38
CA ASP A 66 0.42 1.36 -10.64
C ASP A 66 1.25 1.74 -9.41
N ARG A 67 0.69 1.55 -8.21
CA ARG A 67 1.28 1.92 -6.92
C ARG A 67 1.89 0.74 -6.14
N GLN A 68 1.93 -0.44 -6.76
CA GLN A 68 2.34 -1.67 -6.08
C GLN A 68 3.81 -1.56 -5.67
N PRO A 69 4.13 -1.63 -4.37
CA PRO A 69 5.52 -1.60 -3.93
C PRO A 69 6.27 -2.79 -4.51
N ASP A 70 7.40 -2.53 -5.16
CA ASP A 70 8.28 -3.57 -5.69
C ASP A 70 9.12 -4.10 -4.52
N TRP A 71 8.54 -4.96 -3.69
CA TRP A 71 9.18 -5.34 -2.42
C TRP A 71 10.51 -6.07 -2.64
N TRP A 72 11.60 -5.46 -2.17
CA TRP A 72 12.84 -6.16 -1.90
C TRP A 72 12.78 -6.81 -0.51
N ILE A 73 13.23 -8.06 -0.42
CA ILE A 73 13.27 -8.82 0.83
C ILE A 73 14.70 -9.24 1.13
N CYS A 74 15.23 -8.79 2.26
CA CYS A 74 16.54 -9.21 2.74
C CYS A 74 16.53 -10.71 3.08
N ARG A 75 17.41 -11.49 2.45
CA ARG A 75 17.51 -12.94 2.71
C ARG A 75 18.09 -13.28 4.08
N GLY A 76 18.92 -12.39 4.64
CA GLY A 76 19.57 -12.62 5.94
C GLY A 76 18.62 -12.49 7.13
N CYS A 77 17.75 -11.47 7.12
CA CYS A 77 16.92 -11.13 8.29
C CYS A 77 15.42 -11.01 7.98
N GLY A 78 14.99 -11.13 6.72
CA GLY A 78 13.59 -11.06 6.33
C GLY A 78 12.98 -9.65 6.25
N THR A 79 13.79 -8.60 6.45
CA THR A 79 13.34 -7.20 6.29
C THR A 79 12.78 -6.97 4.90
N ARG A 80 11.62 -6.30 4.83
CA ARG A 80 10.95 -5.92 3.58
C ARG A 80 11.10 -4.42 3.37
N ILE A 81 11.52 -4.02 2.18
CA ILE A 81 11.70 -2.61 1.79
C ILE A 81 11.06 -2.44 0.42
N ASP A 82 10.28 -1.38 0.23
CA ASP A 82 9.75 -1.04 -1.09
C ASP A 82 10.93 -0.60 -1.98
N ALA A 83 11.24 -1.36 -3.03
CA ALA A 83 12.38 -1.07 -3.88
C ALA A 83 12.18 0.17 -4.77
N ARG A 84 10.94 0.65 -4.94
CA ARG A 84 10.67 1.87 -5.72
C ARG A 84 11.08 3.13 -4.96
N THR A 85 10.89 3.14 -3.64
CA THR A 85 11.08 4.32 -2.79
C THR A 85 12.27 4.18 -1.83
N GLY A 86 12.66 2.95 -1.50
CA GLY A 86 13.66 2.62 -0.50
C GLY A 86 14.99 2.11 -1.06
N ALA A 87 15.38 2.49 -2.27
CA ALA A 87 16.65 2.04 -2.86
C ALA A 87 17.86 2.35 -1.96
N ASP A 88 17.90 3.54 -1.36
CA ASP A 88 18.96 3.92 -0.41
C ASP A 88 18.88 3.08 0.88
N LEU A 89 17.67 2.85 1.39
CA LEU A 89 17.43 2.00 2.57
C LEU A 89 17.85 0.55 2.32
N ILE A 90 17.68 0.02 1.10
CA ILE A 90 18.18 -1.30 0.71
C ILE A 90 19.71 -1.32 0.77
N VAL A 91 20.37 -0.29 0.24
CA VAL A 91 21.84 -0.21 0.25
C VAL A 91 22.37 -0.07 1.68
N GLU A 92 21.77 0.78 2.51
CA GLU A 92 22.10 0.91 3.94
C GLU A 92 21.86 -0.40 4.67
N HIS A 93 20.72 -1.04 4.45
CA HIS A 93 20.40 -2.31 5.08
C HIS A 93 21.34 -3.44 4.65
N VAL A 94 21.77 -3.50 3.39
CA VAL A 94 22.77 -4.47 2.92
C VAL A 94 24.15 -4.17 3.50
N ARG A 95 24.50 -2.90 3.73
CA ARG A 95 25.78 -2.50 4.35
C ARG A 95 25.82 -2.80 5.84
N ASP A 96 24.72 -2.59 6.54
CA ASP A 96 24.60 -2.76 7.99
C ASP A 96 24.13 -4.17 8.39
N GLY A 97 23.59 -4.94 7.46
CA GLY A 97 23.10 -6.29 7.66
C GLY A 97 24.22 -7.31 7.89
N ASP A 98 23.88 -8.41 8.56
CA ASP A 98 24.81 -9.49 8.87
C ASP A 98 25.58 -9.95 7.61
N PRO A 99 26.89 -10.25 7.74
CA PRO A 99 27.68 -10.70 6.60
C PRO A 99 27.04 -11.94 5.98
N VAL A 100 26.78 -11.91 4.67
CA VAL A 100 26.26 -13.05 3.89
C VAL A 100 27.37 -13.66 3.03
N ASP A 101 27.29 -14.97 2.77
CA ASP A 101 28.22 -15.69 1.92
C ASP A 101 28.05 -15.30 0.45
N GLY A 102 28.94 -15.81 -0.42
CA GLY A 102 28.87 -15.55 -1.87
C GLY A 102 27.60 -16.08 -2.57
N ALA A 103 26.72 -16.78 -1.85
CA ALA A 103 25.41 -17.25 -2.32
C ALA A 103 24.24 -16.49 -1.65
N GLY A 104 24.51 -15.53 -0.76
CA GLY A 104 23.51 -14.71 -0.08
C GLY A 104 22.95 -15.32 1.22
N ASN A 105 23.58 -16.35 1.79
CA ASN A 105 23.18 -16.91 3.08
C ASN A 105 23.90 -16.19 4.24
N PRO A 106 23.26 -15.93 5.40
CA PRO A 106 23.94 -15.32 6.54
C PRO A 106 25.11 -16.16 7.07
N ILE A 107 26.28 -15.54 7.27
CA ILE A 107 27.55 -16.13 7.76
C ILE A 107 27.58 -16.18 9.31
N GLY A 108 26.73 -15.41 9.99
CA GLY A 108 26.60 -15.41 11.45
C GLY A 108 25.34 -16.13 11.92
N GLY A 109 25.48 -17.34 12.48
CA GLY A 109 24.39 -18.03 13.17
C GLY A 109 23.94 -17.33 14.46
N PRO A 110 22.81 -17.76 15.06
CA PRO A 110 22.17 -17.04 16.17
C PRO A 110 23.09 -16.94 17.39
N ARG A 111 23.16 -15.73 17.97
CA ARG A 111 23.68 -15.51 19.33
C ARG A 111 22.54 -15.55 20.32
#